data_AF-A0AAV7HBW8-F1
#
_entry.id   AF-A0AAV7HBW8-F1
#
_cell.length_a   1.000
_cell.length_b   1.000
_cell.length_c   1.000
_cell.angle_alpha   90.00
_cell.angle_beta   90.00
_cell.angle_gamma   90.00
#
_symmetry.space_group_name_H-M   'P 1'
#
loop_
_entity.id
_entity.type
_entity.pdbx_description
1 polymer ?
#
loop_
_entity_poly.entity_id
_entity_poly.type
_entity_poly.pdbx_seq_one_letter_code
_entity_poly.pdbx_strand_id
1 'polypeptide(L)'
;MTKIVDLRPKKELLNNKFEKYQFSSEIIPITEEIELHKHIKHKEPSSNQDSWLEAKLFAFHNHLFENPYDSSCWFWDQDYGVWQLKEDGSLNKVETKNVICDPSYKFNPTIAFAGDGVVILSRGDTVLEVVLTNKPSLMIEGTEPGILLDARYVEPKNLLIISTYTIVTTNGKKQSKLILLFYKLKNPGYWHEGLEFHQKQELVINGPIEYVFIEPNGEYINLLSQNLAKFIHDSLNGVQEKDCSEGNKIPDIKIPKYSWSQDEESLTVWIKIPQKHKGSKPNVKVSATNISIVIEDEVLINGEVPFRLDHELATWTCENDTLKLELMKQETGQMWNELIKNDTNGECLPNDALASEIHSRLAYLCSEQQGNDSDQPAIGFNVEQLEECDLEGGENMLQRINLTNRTTAHLTILTSHNRILFTHKLKTCQVLCARYNHDGCVWEPVHRDEEWELVHKNIFPGFGYVEASKANKKFCISPANGNYVAIIEHKRHGFLYEKPQQNALVAKQKIIDLGIDSTLIMGAIATDNYIILLTQDKLYKLNVS
;
A
#
# COMPACT_ATOMS: atom_id res chain seq x y z
N MET A 1 3.87 2.77 -23.42
CA MET A 1 2.51 3.03 -22.90
C MET A 1 2.39 2.31 -21.58
N THR A 2 1.99 3.00 -20.50
CA THR A 2 1.87 2.42 -19.17
C THR A 2 0.71 1.42 -19.12
N LYS A 3 0.96 0.19 -18.65
CA LYS A 3 -0.08 -0.83 -18.46
C LYS A 3 -0.77 -0.59 -17.12
N ILE A 4 -2.07 -0.33 -17.13
CA ILE A 4 -2.87 -0.28 -15.90
C ILE A 4 -3.15 -1.69 -15.42
N VAL A 5 -2.84 -1.95 -14.14
CA VAL A 5 -3.03 -3.26 -13.51
C VAL A 5 -4.11 -3.12 -12.45
N ASP A 6 -5.24 -3.77 -12.72
CA ASP A 6 -6.41 -3.81 -11.83
C ASP A 6 -6.33 -5.06 -10.92
N LEU A 7 -6.49 -4.85 -9.62
CA LEU A 7 -6.39 -5.91 -8.61
C LEU A 7 -7.75 -6.59 -8.44
N ARG A 8 -7.97 -7.68 -9.18
CA ARG A 8 -9.18 -8.50 -9.10
C ARG A 8 -8.93 -9.82 -8.37
N PRO A 9 -9.41 -9.97 -7.12
CA PRO A 9 -9.19 -11.21 -6.38
C PRO A 9 -9.75 -12.42 -7.14
N LYS A 10 -8.96 -13.49 -7.19
CA LYS A 10 -9.42 -14.80 -7.64
C LYS A 10 -10.59 -15.29 -6.80
N LYS A 11 -11.74 -15.54 -7.44
CA LYS A 11 -12.97 -15.98 -6.77
C LYS A 11 -12.78 -17.32 -6.06
N GLU A 12 -11.94 -18.21 -6.60
CA GLU A 12 -11.66 -19.51 -5.97
C GLU A 12 -10.90 -19.42 -4.63
N LEU A 13 -10.26 -18.28 -4.35
CA LEU A 13 -9.56 -18.03 -3.10
C LEU A 13 -10.42 -17.33 -2.06
N LEU A 14 -11.52 -16.68 -2.45
CA LEU A 14 -12.41 -15.96 -1.52
C LEU A 14 -13.17 -16.95 -0.63
N ASN A 15 -13.42 -16.56 0.63
CA ASN A 15 -14.23 -17.34 1.56
C ASN A 15 -15.43 -16.52 2.06
N ASN A 16 -16.49 -16.49 1.24
CA ASN A 16 -17.72 -15.75 1.54
C ASN A 16 -18.52 -16.30 2.73
N LYS A 17 -18.15 -17.47 3.25
CA LYS A 17 -18.79 -18.09 4.42
C LYS A 17 -18.01 -17.83 5.71
N PHE A 18 -16.86 -17.15 5.65
CA PHE A 18 -16.09 -16.86 6.84
C PHE A 18 -16.87 -15.90 7.75
N GLU A 19 -17.04 -16.29 9.02
CA GLU A 19 -17.81 -15.54 10.00
C GLU A 19 -16.89 -14.69 10.89
N LYS A 20 -15.84 -15.30 11.47
CA LYS A 20 -14.98 -14.62 12.46
C LYS A 20 -13.67 -15.34 12.77
N TYR A 21 -12.75 -14.57 13.34
CA TYR A 21 -11.68 -15.11 14.14
C TYR A 21 -12.15 -15.33 15.59
N GLN A 22 -12.08 -16.57 16.06
CA GLN A 22 -12.48 -16.96 17.41
C GLN A 22 -11.26 -17.00 18.32
N PHE A 23 -11.37 -16.35 19.48
CA PHE A 23 -10.32 -16.37 20.49
C PHE A 23 -9.99 -17.81 20.94
N SER A 24 -8.69 -18.12 20.96
CA SER A 24 -8.11 -19.34 21.51
C SER A 24 -7.29 -19.00 22.74
N SER A 25 -7.45 -19.77 23.81
CA SER A 25 -6.64 -19.66 25.04
C SER A 25 -5.26 -20.33 24.91
N GLU A 26 -4.92 -20.85 23.73
CA GLU A 26 -3.58 -21.36 23.44
C GLU A 26 -2.56 -20.23 23.55
N ILE A 27 -1.56 -20.42 24.41
CA ILE A 27 -0.47 -19.46 24.63
C ILE A 27 0.53 -19.62 23.49
N ILE A 28 1.00 -18.50 22.94
CA ILE A 28 2.16 -18.47 22.06
C ILE A 28 3.41 -18.41 22.95
N PRO A 29 4.19 -19.50 23.08
CA PRO A 29 5.29 -19.56 24.03
C PRO A 29 6.45 -18.66 23.58
N ILE A 30 6.97 -17.87 24.53
CA ILE A 30 8.25 -17.19 24.39
C ILE A 30 9.33 -18.28 24.56
N THR A 31 10.00 -18.62 23.46
CA THR A 31 11.05 -19.64 23.45
C THR A 31 12.41 -19.10 23.86
N GLU A 32 12.68 -17.83 23.54
CA GLU A 32 13.90 -17.13 23.92
C GLU A 32 13.54 -15.71 24.33
N GLU A 33 14.14 -15.26 25.43
CA GLU A 33 14.10 -13.88 25.91
C GLU A 33 15.55 -13.45 26.15
N ILE A 34 16.02 -12.48 25.37
CA ILE A 34 17.40 -12.00 25.42
C ILE A 34 17.40 -10.57 25.94
N GLU A 35 18.01 -10.35 27.11
CA GLU A 35 18.27 -9.01 27.63
C GLU A 35 19.36 -8.33 26.81
N LEU A 36 19.08 -7.11 26.34
CA LEU A 36 20.01 -6.31 25.58
C LEU A 36 20.92 -5.53 26.52
N HIS A 37 22.23 -5.64 26.31
CA HIS A 37 23.21 -4.86 27.08
C HIS A 37 23.10 -3.34 26.89
N LYS A 38 22.46 -2.92 25.80
CA LYS A 38 22.23 -1.52 25.43
C LYS A 38 20.84 -1.38 24.83
N HIS A 39 20.23 -0.22 25.03
CA HIS A 39 18.95 0.06 24.41
C HIS A 39 19.04 0.14 22.89
N ILE A 40 17.89 0.02 22.23
CA ILE A 40 17.78 0.20 20.77
C ILE A 40 17.98 1.67 20.39
N LYS A 41 18.68 1.90 19.26
CA LYS A 41 18.82 3.25 18.72
C LYS A 41 17.50 3.76 18.17
N HIS A 42 16.90 4.68 18.91
CA HIS A 42 15.70 5.41 18.50
C HIS A 42 15.97 6.91 18.55
N LYS A 43 15.74 7.58 17.43
CA LYS A 43 15.72 9.03 17.32
C LYS A 43 14.28 9.48 17.22
N GLU A 44 13.95 10.59 17.88
CA GLU A 44 12.67 11.26 17.78
C GLU A 44 12.76 12.45 16.82
N PRO A 45 11.64 12.88 16.20
CA PRO A 45 11.62 14.07 15.38
C PRO A 45 12.07 15.31 16.18
N SER A 46 12.96 16.12 15.59
CA SER A 46 13.32 17.41 16.20
C SER A 46 12.21 18.45 16.05
N SER A 47 12.35 19.60 16.72
CA SER A 47 11.46 20.78 16.58
C SER A 47 11.26 21.27 15.14
N ASN A 48 12.16 20.95 14.21
CA ASN A 48 12.09 21.38 12.81
C ASN A 48 11.61 20.24 11.86
N GLN A 49 11.17 19.12 12.44
CA GLN A 49 10.63 17.95 11.75
C GLN A 49 9.19 17.69 12.23
N ASP A 50 8.34 18.70 12.12
CA ASP A 50 6.97 18.73 12.60
C ASP A 50 5.94 18.43 11.49
N SER A 51 6.39 18.09 10.28
CA SER A 51 5.46 17.76 9.20
C SER A 51 4.87 16.35 9.37
N TRP A 52 3.67 16.15 8.80
CA TRP A 52 3.01 14.85 8.80
C TRP A 52 3.88 13.74 8.16
N LEU A 53 4.68 14.05 7.14
CA LEU A 53 5.60 13.08 6.52
C LEU A 53 6.69 12.61 7.50
N GLU A 54 7.24 13.55 8.27
CA GLU A 54 8.26 13.24 9.28
C GLU A 54 7.63 12.48 10.44
N ALA A 55 6.47 12.90 10.94
CA ALA A 55 5.75 12.16 11.98
C ALA A 55 5.48 10.71 11.56
N LYS A 56 5.00 10.49 10.32
CA LYS A 56 4.77 9.14 9.78
C LYS A 56 6.06 8.33 9.67
N LEU A 57 7.13 8.93 9.11
CA LEU A 57 8.43 8.26 8.94
C LEU A 57 9.01 7.76 10.27
N PHE A 58 8.90 8.53 11.33
CA PHE A 58 9.44 8.17 12.64
C PHE A 58 8.52 7.22 13.41
N ALA A 59 7.19 7.41 13.35
CA ALA A 59 6.23 6.60 14.11
C ALA A 59 6.21 5.12 13.69
N PHE A 60 6.33 4.86 12.39
CA PHE A 60 6.25 3.51 11.81
C PHE A 60 7.61 2.89 11.50
N HIS A 61 8.71 3.47 11.99
CA HIS A 61 10.05 2.94 11.78
C HIS A 61 10.21 1.58 12.49
N ASN A 62 10.51 0.53 11.72
CA ASN A 62 10.84 -0.78 12.27
C ASN A 62 12.35 -0.83 12.56
N HIS A 63 12.72 -1.00 13.83
CA HIS A 63 14.12 -1.11 14.24
C HIS A 63 14.70 -2.53 14.11
N LEU A 64 13.89 -3.49 13.68
CA LEU A 64 14.27 -4.88 13.45
C LEU A 64 14.15 -5.21 11.95
N PHE A 65 15.28 -5.57 11.33
CA PHE A 65 15.40 -5.74 9.88
C PHE A 65 15.56 -7.22 9.54
N GLU A 66 14.61 -7.78 8.80
CA GLU A 66 14.64 -9.18 8.35
C GLU A 66 15.55 -9.34 7.13
N ASN A 67 16.47 -10.31 7.18
CA ASN A 67 17.27 -10.69 6.03
C ASN A 67 16.49 -11.66 5.12
N PRO A 68 16.09 -11.24 3.90
CA PRO A 68 15.32 -12.10 2.99
C PRO A 68 16.15 -13.24 2.37
N TYR A 69 17.45 -13.36 2.69
CA TYR A 69 18.35 -14.37 2.12
C TYR A 69 18.71 -15.51 3.07
N ASP A 70 18.71 -15.29 4.40
CA ASP A 70 19.19 -16.26 5.39
C ASP A 70 18.38 -16.33 6.69
N SER A 71 17.18 -15.74 6.73
CA SER A 71 16.27 -15.72 7.88
C SER A 71 16.84 -15.12 9.17
N SER A 72 18.04 -14.51 9.14
CA SER A 72 18.55 -13.73 10.26
C SER A 72 17.83 -12.39 10.37
N CYS A 73 17.82 -11.80 11.56
CA CYS A 73 17.33 -10.44 11.75
C CYS A 73 18.38 -9.56 12.42
N TRP A 74 18.37 -8.29 12.06
CA TRP A 74 19.42 -7.33 12.40
C TRP A 74 18.83 -6.10 13.08
N PHE A 75 19.56 -5.50 14.00
CA PHE A 75 19.15 -4.25 14.66
C PHE A 75 20.36 -3.42 15.10
N TRP A 76 20.08 -2.15 15.44
CA TRP A 76 21.07 -1.20 15.94
C TRP A 76 20.91 -0.97 17.45
N ASP A 77 22.01 -1.04 18.19
CA ASP A 77 22.09 -0.56 19.56
C ASP A 77 22.31 0.96 19.64
N GLN A 78 22.11 1.53 20.83
CA GLN A 78 22.16 2.96 21.11
C GLN A 78 23.48 3.65 20.69
N ASP A 79 24.58 2.90 20.64
CA ASP A 79 25.91 3.37 20.27
C ASP A 79 26.28 3.06 18.81
N TYR A 80 25.27 2.77 17.98
CA TYR A 80 25.42 2.37 16.58
C TYR A 80 26.20 1.05 16.40
N GLY A 81 26.18 0.17 17.40
CA GLY A 81 26.59 -1.22 17.22
C GLY A 81 25.50 -2.01 16.48
N VAL A 82 25.90 -2.81 15.50
CA VAL A 82 24.98 -3.66 14.74
C VAL A 82 25.01 -5.07 15.30
N TRP A 83 23.83 -5.64 15.51
CA TRP A 83 23.64 -6.98 16.04
C TRP A 83 22.86 -7.83 15.04
N GLN A 84 23.25 -9.10 14.91
CA GLN A 84 22.60 -10.11 14.09
C GLN A 84 22.13 -11.24 14.99
N LEU A 85 20.82 -11.51 14.99
CA LEU A 85 20.25 -12.73 15.52
C LEU A 85 20.12 -13.75 14.38
N LYS A 86 20.79 -14.90 14.53
CA LYS A 86 20.72 -16.00 13.58
C LYS A 86 19.54 -16.92 13.89
N GLU A 87 19.18 -17.77 12.93
CA GLU A 87 18.10 -18.75 13.06
C GLU A 87 18.31 -19.69 14.27
N ASP A 88 19.56 -20.05 14.56
CA ASP A 88 19.97 -20.88 15.70
C ASP A 88 19.83 -20.20 17.08
N GLY A 89 19.36 -18.94 17.11
CA GLY A 89 19.20 -18.14 18.33
C GLY A 89 20.47 -17.40 18.76
N SER A 90 21.59 -17.57 18.05
CA SER A 90 22.83 -16.87 18.40
C SER A 90 22.75 -15.38 18.06
N LEU A 91 22.96 -14.54 19.07
CA LEU A 91 23.03 -13.08 18.93
C LEU A 91 24.50 -12.65 18.82
N ASN A 92 24.91 -12.23 17.64
CA ASN A 92 26.30 -11.87 17.33
C ASN A 92 26.42 -10.37 17.03
N LYS A 93 27.47 -9.74 17.55
CA LYS A 93 27.81 -8.37 17.15
C LYS A 93 28.52 -8.40 15.80
N VAL A 94 28.07 -7.57 14.88
CA VAL A 94 28.64 -7.46 13.53
C VAL A 94 29.85 -6.53 13.57
N GLU A 95 30.92 -6.92 12.89
CA GLU A 95 32.10 -6.07 12.75
C GLU A 95 31.80 -4.92 11.79
N THR A 96 31.84 -3.70 12.33
CA THR A 96 31.60 -2.46 11.59
C THR A 96 32.74 -1.48 11.85
N LYS A 97 32.99 -0.58 10.91
CA LYS A 97 33.94 0.52 11.10
C LYS A 97 33.40 1.52 12.10
N ASN A 98 34.26 1.96 13.02
CA ASN A 98 33.93 3.04 13.95
C ASN A 98 33.93 4.36 13.18
N VAL A 99 32.74 4.84 12.84
CA VAL A 99 32.52 6.14 12.21
C VAL A 99 31.84 7.06 13.21
N ILE A 100 32.38 8.27 13.35
CA ILE A 100 31.74 9.31 14.17
C ILE A 100 30.54 9.82 13.39
N CYS A 101 29.34 9.47 13.83
CA CYS A 101 28.10 10.03 13.30
C CYS A 101 28.02 11.51 13.71
N ASP A 102 27.80 12.40 12.75
CA ASP A 102 27.47 13.78 13.06
C ASP A 102 26.10 13.80 13.77
N PRO A 103 26.02 14.29 15.02
CA PRO A 103 24.77 14.35 15.77
C PRO A 103 23.73 15.30 15.16
N SER A 104 24.11 16.13 14.18
CA SER A 104 23.20 17.02 13.47
C SER A 104 22.17 16.26 12.62
N TYR A 105 22.48 15.03 12.19
CA TYR A 105 21.60 14.22 11.35
C TYR A 105 20.54 13.48 12.15
N LYS A 106 19.29 13.61 11.70
CA LYS A 106 18.11 13.32 12.52
C LYS A 106 17.40 12.01 12.17
N PHE A 107 17.77 11.34 11.08
CA PHE A 107 17.10 10.09 10.68
C PHE A 107 17.54 8.89 11.52
N ASN A 108 16.60 7.96 11.73
CA ASN A 108 16.87 6.67 12.35
C ASN A 108 17.82 5.82 11.49
N PRO A 109 18.67 4.99 12.11
CA PRO A 109 19.54 4.09 11.36
C PRO A 109 18.71 3.00 10.66
N THR A 110 19.22 2.52 9.53
CA THR A 110 18.57 1.52 8.68
C THR A 110 19.54 0.50 8.14
N ILE A 111 19.00 -0.66 7.76
CA ILE A 111 19.74 -1.78 7.16
C ILE A 111 19.00 -2.19 5.89
N ALA A 112 19.73 -2.37 4.79
CA ALA A 112 19.20 -2.93 3.56
C ALA A 112 20.05 -4.10 3.07
N PHE A 113 19.39 -5.18 2.66
CA PHE A 113 20.05 -6.41 2.21
C PHE A 113 20.14 -6.44 0.68
N ALA A 114 21.36 -6.26 0.16
CA ALA A 114 21.62 -6.15 -1.27
C ALA A 114 21.75 -7.53 -1.96
N GLY A 115 22.13 -8.56 -1.23
CA GLY A 115 22.35 -9.90 -1.74
C GLY A 115 22.72 -10.86 -0.62
N ASP A 116 22.98 -12.11 -0.97
CA ASP A 116 23.53 -13.08 -0.02
C ASP A 116 24.91 -12.60 0.46
N GLY A 117 25.02 -12.33 1.76
CA GLY A 117 26.23 -11.80 2.39
C GLY A 117 26.64 -10.38 2.01
N VAL A 118 25.74 -9.57 1.43
CA VAL A 118 25.97 -8.14 1.12
C VAL A 118 24.93 -7.27 1.82
N VAL A 119 25.36 -6.51 2.82
CA VAL A 119 24.48 -5.69 3.68
C VAL A 119 24.91 -4.23 3.63
N ILE A 120 23.95 -3.33 3.45
CA ILE A 120 24.15 -1.87 3.47
C ILE A 120 23.64 -1.34 4.80
N LEU A 121 24.51 -0.63 5.51
CA LEU A 121 24.23 0.02 6.76
C LEU A 121 24.18 1.54 6.56
N SER A 122 23.14 2.18 7.06
CA SER A 122 23.03 3.64 7.14
C SER A 122 22.78 4.06 8.59
N ARG A 123 23.54 5.03 9.07
CA ARG A 123 23.33 5.63 10.40
C ARG A 123 22.33 6.79 10.36
N GLY A 124 21.71 7.03 9.20
CA GLY A 124 20.84 8.18 8.93
C GLY A 124 21.60 9.45 8.54
N ASP A 125 22.90 9.31 8.24
CA ASP A 125 23.85 10.38 7.90
C ASP A 125 24.29 10.29 6.43
N THR A 126 25.41 10.94 6.10
CA THR A 126 25.96 11.04 4.73
C THR A 126 26.93 9.92 4.38
N VAL A 127 26.96 8.86 5.19
CA VAL A 127 27.92 7.76 5.08
C VAL A 127 27.17 6.43 5.09
N LEU A 128 27.39 5.64 4.03
CA LEU A 128 26.90 4.26 3.95
C LEU A 128 28.06 3.29 4.15
N GLU A 129 27.82 2.22 4.87
CA GLU A 129 28.79 1.14 5.06
C GLU A 129 28.29 -0.15 4.41
N VAL A 130 29.10 -0.73 3.52
CA VAL A 130 28.83 -2.01 2.87
C VAL A 130 29.54 -3.10 3.67
N VAL A 131 28.78 -3.87 4.43
CA VAL A 131 29.27 -5.03 5.19
C VAL A 131 29.16 -6.27 4.32
N LEU A 132 30.24 -7.03 4.30
CA LEU A 132 30.38 -8.24 3.51
C LEU A 132 30.71 -9.40 4.43
N THR A 133 30.02 -10.52 4.30
CA THR A 133 30.28 -11.70 5.13
C THR A 133 31.74 -12.15 4.95
N ASN A 134 32.48 -12.22 6.06
CA ASN A 134 33.90 -12.63 6.13
C ASN A 134 34.88 -11.75 5.32
N LYS A 135 34.53 -10.50 5.01
CA LYS A 135 35.37 -9.57 4.24
C LYS A 135 35.36 -8.18 4.89
N PRO A 136 36.40 -7.35 4.68
CA PRO A 136 36.43 -6.00 5.21
C PRO A 136 35.28 -5.16 4.62
N SER A 137 34.68 -4.30 5.45
CA SER A 137 33.61 -3.40 5.02
C SER A 137 34.13 -2.27 4.13
N LEU A 138 33.28 -1.78 3.22
CA LEU A 138 33.57 -0.64 2.34
C LEU A 138 32.75 0.57 2.80
N MET A 139 33.32 1.77 2.66
CA MET A 139 32.64 3.01 3.00
C MET A 139 32.27 3.76 1.72
N ILE A 140 31.05 4.30 1.70
CA ILE A 140 30.57 5.22 0.68
C ILE A 140 30.28 6.54 1.38
N GLU A 141 31.07 7.57 1.06
CA GLU A 141 30.98 8.90 1.69
C GLU A 141 30.32 9.91 0.74
N GLY A 142 29.78 10.99 1.31
CA GLY A 142 29.21 12.10 0.55
C GLY A 142 27.81 11.81 -0.02
N THR A 143 27.07 10.86 0.58
CA THR A 143 25.66 10.65 0.25
C THR A 143 24.78 11.72 0.92
N GLU A 144 23.52 11.79 0.54
CA GLU A 144 22.55 12.61 1.27
C GLU A 144 22.05 11.88 2.52
N PRO A 145 21.75 12.61 3.62
CA PRO A 145 21.20 12.00 4.82
C PRO A 145 19.76 11.55 4.58
N GLY A 146 19.44 10.35 5.06
CA GLY A 146 18.14 9.72 4.88
C GLY A 146 18.13 8.29 5.38
N ILE A 147 17.02 7.59 5.17
CA ILE A 147 16.89 6.18 5.49
C ILE A 147 17.05 5.31 4.24
N LEU A 148 17.48 4.06 4.41
CA LEU A 148 17.48 3.07 3.33
C LEU A 148 16.07 2.48 3.20
N LEU A 149 15.57 2.39 1.97
CA LEU A 149 14.33 1.66 1.68
C LEU A 149 14.63 0.27 1.11
N ASP A 150 15.64 0.18 0.25
CA ASP A 150 16.08 -1.08 -0.36
C ASP A 150 17.50 -0.99 -0.95
N ALA A 151 18.14 -2.14 -1.15
CA ALA A 151 19.39 -2.27 -1.89
C ALA A 151 19.40 -3.58 -2.70
N ARG A 152 20.16 -3.62 -3.79
CA ARG A 152 20.34 -4.81 -4.63
C ARG A 152 21.72 -4.84 -5.28
N TYR A 153 22.42 -5.95 -5.15
CA TYR A 153 23.59 -6.28 -5.96
C TYR A 153 23.15 -7.18 -7.13
N VAL A 154 23.36 -6.71 -8.35
CA VAL A 154 22.99 -7.37 -9.59
C VAL A 154 24.25 -8.00 -10.17
N GLU A 155 24.50 -9.26 -9.79
CA GLU A 155 25.73 -9.99 -10.14
C GLU A 155 26.07 -9.94 -11.63
N PRO A 156 25.14 -10.20 -12.58
CA PRO A 156 25.48 -10.22 -14.01
C PRO A 156 25.95 -8.86 -14.55
N LYS A 157 25.56 -7.77 -13.89
CA LYS A 157 25.91 -6.38 -14.27
C LYS A 157 27.00 -5.80 -13.38
N ASN A 158 27.42 -6.54 -12.36
CA ASN A 158 28.34 -6.09 -11.33
C ASN A 158 27.96 -4.73 -10.71
N LEU A 159 26.66 -4.56 -10.49
CA LEU A 159 26.04 -3.27 -10.19
C LEU A 159 25.37 -3.34 -8.82
N LEU A 160 25.79 -2.50 -7.89
CA LEU A 160 25.12 -2.26 -6.62
C LEU A 160 24.19 -1.04 -6.77
N ILE A 161 22.91 -1.25 -6.51
CA ILE A 161 21.88 -0.22 -6.50
C ILE A 161 21.42 -0.04 -5.06
N ILE A 162 21.44 1.19 -4.56
CA ILE A 162 21.00 1.55 -3.21
C ILE A 162 19.90 2.61 -3.33
N SER A 163 18.78 2.40 -2.65
CA SER A 163 17.69 3.37 -2.59
C SER A 163 17.62 4.02 -1.21
N THR A 164 17.70 5.35 -1.19
CA THR A 164 17.59 6.15 0.03
C THR A 164 16.39 7.09 -0.06
N TYR A 165 15.78 7.36 1.09
CA TYR A 165 14.62 8.22 1.25
C TYR A 165 14.92 9.34 2.22
N THR A 166 14.68 10.56 1.76
CA THR A 166 14.79 11.78 2.56
C THR A 166 13.59 12.69 2.32
N ILE A 167 13.37 13.65 3.23
CA ILE A 167 12.27 14.60 3.16
C ILE A 167 12.86 15.98 2.89
N VAL A 168 12.44 16.60 1.79
CA VAL A 168 12.92 17.90 1.33
C VAL A 168 11.82 18.94 1.39
N THR A 169 12.19 20.21 1.53
CA THR A 169 11.26 21.34 1.47
C THR A 169 11.45 22.07 0.14
N THR A 170 10.43 22.04 -0.72
CA THR A 170 10.39 22.77 -2.00
C THR A 170 9.26 23.79 -1.96
N ASN A 171 9.56 25.07 -2.17
CA ASN A 171 8.57 26.16 -2.14
C ASN A 171 7.70 26.17 -0.86
N GLY A 172 8.32 25.89 0.29
CA GLY A 172 7.63 25.83 1.60
C GLY A 172 6.78 24.57 1.82
N LYS A 173 6.70 23.64 0.86
CA LYS A 173 6.00 22.36 1.00
C LYS A 173 7.00 21.22 1.19
N LYS A 174 6.72 20.34 2.15
CA LYS A 174 7.50 19.12 2.37
C LYS A 174 7.12 18.06 1.32
N GLN A 175 8.11 17.42 0.75
CA GLN A 175 7.97 16.38 -0.26
C GLN A 175 8.93 15.23 0.04
N SER A 176 8.56 14.03 -0.39
CA SER A 176 9.43 12.86 -0.31
C SER A 176 10.38 12.85 -1.50
N LYS A 177 11.66 12.63 -1.23
CA LYS A 177 12.71 12.49 -2.24
C LYS A 177 13.32 11.10 -2.13
N LEU A 178 13.19 10.33 -3.21
CA LEU A 178 13.83 9.04 -3.40
C LEU A 178 15.13 9.24 -4.20
N ILE A 179 16.24 8.70 -3.72
CA ILE A 179 17.54 8.77 -4.38
C ILE A 179 18.00 7.35 -4.67
N LEU A 180 18.30 7.08 -5.93
CA LEU A 180 18.89 5.82 -6.38
C LEU A 180 20.36 6.06 -6.68
N LEU A 181 21.24 5.39 -5.93
CA LEU A 181 22.68 5.43 -6.11
C LEU A 181 23.14 4.13 -6.75
N PHE A 182 23.88 4.25 -7.85
CA PHE A 182 24.38 3.13 -8.62
C PHE A 182 25.91 3.11 -8.51
N TYR A 183 26.46 1.98 -8.07
CA TYR A 183 27.89 1.74 -7.97
C TYR A 183 28.29 0.49 -8.75
N LYS A 184 29.33 0.58 -9.56
CA LYS A 184 29.93 -0.59 -10.22
C LYS A 184 31.07 -1.10 -9.38
N LEU A 185 31.14 -2.41 -9.18
CA LEU A 185 32.36 -3.02 -8.65
C LEU A 185 33.41 -3.00 -9.76
N LYS A 186 34.69 -2.78 -9.42
CA LYS A 186 35.76 -2.79 -10.44
C LYS A 186 35.94 -4.16 -11.07
N ASN A 187 35.95 -5.20 -10.24
CA ASN A 187 36.02 -6.59 -10.67
C ASN A 187 34.90 -7.41 -10.00
N PRO A 188 34.13 -8.21 -10.76
CA PRO A 188 33.05 -9.04 -10.22
C PRO A 188 33.54 -9.98 -9.11
N GLY A 189 32.82 -10.03 -7.98
CA GLY A 189 33.16 -10.87 -6.83
C GLY A 189 34.34 -10.39 -5.96
N TYR A 190 35.14 -9.44 -6.46
CA TYR A 190 36.32 -8.88 -5.79
C TYR A 190 36.03 -7.52 -5.17
N TRP A 191 35.20 -7.54 -4.12
CA TRP A 191 34.81 -6.35 -3.37
C TRP A 191 35.97 -5.53 -2.80
N HIS A 192 37.12 -6.15 -2.56
CA HIS A 192 38.31 -5.48 -2.00
C HIS A 192 38.91 -4.42 -2.94
N GLU A 193 38.62 -4.46 -4.24
CA GLU A 193 39.11 -3.47 -5.19
C GLU A 193 38.32 -2.15 -5.18
N GLY A 194 37.18 -2.14 -4.47
CA GLY A 194 36.34 -0.98 -4.22
C GLY A 194 35.16 -0.84 -5.18
N LEU A 195 34.32 0.14 -4.85
CA LEU A 195 33.13 0.54 -5.60
C LEU A 195 33.42 1.85 -6.35
N GLU A 196 33.01 1.92 -7.60
CA GLU A 196 33.06 3.14 -8.40
C GLU A 196 31.65 3.70 -8.57
N PHE A 197 31.47 4.98 -8.25
CA PHE A 197 30.21 5.67 -8.49
C PHE A 197 29.89 5.66 -9.99
N HIS A 198 28.69 5.19 -10.33
CA HIS A 198 28.25 5.06 -11.71
C HIS A 198 27.17 6.07 -12.08
N GLN A 199 26.13 6.20 -11.26
CA GLN A 199 24.97 7.05 -11.55
C GLN A 199 24.24 7.44 -10.26
N LYS A 200 23.57 8.59 -10.29
CA LYS A 200 22.59 9.03 -9.29
C LYS A 200 21.31 9.45 -10.01
N GLN A 201 20.19 8.86 -9.63
CA GLN A 201 18.85 9.30 -10.04
C GLN A 201 18.08 9.80 -8.83
N GLU A 202 17.31 10.88 -8.99
CA GLU A 202 16.47 11.44 -7.94
C GLU A 202 15.03 11.58 -8.42
N LEU A 203 14.10 11.11 -7.59
CA LEU A 203 12.67 11.20 -7.81
C LEU A 203 12.01 11.96 -6.66
N VAL A 204 11.00 12.77 -6.98
CA VAL A 204 10.16 13.47 -6.00
C VAL A 204 8.75 12.93 -6.03
N ILE A 205 8.18 12.74 -4.84
CA ILE A 205 6.82 12.26 -4.61
C ILE A 205 6.09 13.23 -3.66
N ASN A 206 4.82 13.51 -3.98
CA ASN A 206 3.93 14.30 -3.14
C ASN A 206 3.21 13.41 -2.11
N GLY A 207 3.90 13.00 -1.06
CA GLY A 207 3.34 12.10 -0.05
C GLY A 207 4.38 11.08 0.42
N PRO A 208 4.06 10.19 1.37
CA PRO A 208 5.00 9.20 1.87
C PRO A 208 5.28 8.12 0.83
N ILE A 209 6.44 7.51 0.98
CA ILE A 209 6.82 6.29 0.29
C ILE A 209 6.64 5.15 1.30
N GLU A 210 5.80 4.17 0.96
CA GLU A 210 5.53 3.03 1.82
C GLU A 210 6.62 1.95 1.67
N TYR A 211 7.05 1.66 0.44
CA TYR A 211 8.22 0.83 0.18
C TYR A 211 8.81 1.09 -1.21
N VAL A 212 10.07 0.66 -1.37
CA VAL A 212 10.75 0.50 -2.66
C VAL A 212 11.28 -0.93 -2.73
N PHE A 213 11.17 -1.56 -3.89
CA PHE A 213 11.78 -2.85 -4.17
C PHE A 213 12.52 -2.81 -5.49
N ILE A 214 13.82 -3.07 -5.47
CA ILE A 214 14.67 -3.16 -6.65
C ILE A 214 14.62 -4.58 -7.20
N GLU A 215 14.16 -4.73 -8.44
CA GLU A 215 14.01 -6.04 -9.08
C GLU A 215 15.37 -6.74 -9.29
N PRO A 216 15.41 -8.09 -9.29
CA PRO A 216 16.67 -8.83 -9.45
C PRO A 216 17.47 -8.51 -10.71
N ASN A 217 16.81 -8.04 -11.78
CA ASN A 217 17.46 -7.62 -13.03
C ASN A 217 18.16 -6.26 -12.96
N GLY A 218 17.87 -5.46 -11.91
CA GLY A 218 18.38 -4.09 -11.74
C GLY A 218 17.82 -3.07 -12.74
N GLU A 219 16.75 -3.40 -13.47
CA GLU A 219 16.19 -2.54 -14.52
C GLU A 219 14.92 -1.84 -14.07
N TYR A 220 14.24 -2.39 -13.07
CA TYR A 220 12.98 -1.88 -12.57
C TYR A 220 12.99 -1.72 -11.06
N ILE A 221 12.21 -0.75 -10.59
CA ILE A 221 11.80 -0.64 -9.19
C ILE A 221 10.28 -0.77 -9.09
N ASN A 222 9.81 -1.41 -8.03
CA ASN A 222 8.44 -1.35 -7.57
C ASN A 222 8.37 -0.32 -6.45
N LEU A 223 7.62 0.75 -6.66
CA LEU A 223 7.47 1.88 -5.74
C LEU A 223 6.01 2.00 -5.32
N LEU A 224 5.75 1.90 -4.02
CA LEU A 224 4.44 2.18 -3.44
C LEU A 224 4.47 3.54 -2.74
N SER A 225 3.64 4.48 -3.20
CA SER A 225 3.62 5.82 -2.64
C SER A 225 2.28 6.54 -2.84
N GLN A 226 2.04 7.57 -2.01
CA GLN A 226 0.90 8.47 -2.19
C GLN A 226 1.25 9.45 -3.32
N ASN A 227 0.68 9.24 -4.51
CA ASN A 227 1.00 9.88 -5.81
C ASN A 227 2.16 9.29 -6.63
N LEU A 228 2.15 9.65 -7.92
CA LEU A 228 3.15 9.29 -8.93
C LEU A 228 4.52 9.91 -8.63
N ALA A 229 5.56 9.18 -8.97
CA ALA A 229 6.93 9.67 -8.85
C ALA A 229 7.36 10.47 -10.07
N LYS A 230 8.15 11.52 -9.83
CA LYS A 230 8.68 12.38 -10.89
C LYS A 230 10.19 12.44 -10.81
N PHE A 231 10.87 12.12 -11.90
CA PHE A 231 12.31 12.29 -11.98
C PHE A 231 12.66 13.77 -12.00
N ILE A 232 13.60 14.18 -11.16
CA ILE A 232 14.09 15.56 -11.08
C ILE A 232 15.58 15.69 -11.42
N HIS A 233 16.34 14.60 -11.29
CA HIS A 233 17.76 14.58 -11.59
C HIS A 233 18.22 13.19 -12.01
N ASP A 234 19.14 13.15 -12.97
CA ASP A 234 19.90 11.96 -13.35
C ASP A 234 21.29 12.42 -13.79
N SER A 235 22.33 11.89 -13.14
CA SER A 235 23.71 12.32 -13.34
C SER A 235 24.32 11.88 -14.67
N LEU A 236 23.77 10.85 -15.34
CA LEU A 236 24.27 10.38 -16.64
C LEU A 236 23.49 11.01 -17.80
N ASN A 237 22.16 11.04 -17.68
CA ASN A 237 21.27 11.55 -18.71
C ASN A 237 20.44 12.68 -18.13
N GLY A 238 20.69 13.94 -18.51
CA GLY A 238 19.89 15.08 -18.04
C GLY A 238 18.39 14.82 -18.16
N VAL A 239 17.62 15.27 -17.16
CA VAL A 239 16.17 15.11 -17.14
C VAL A 239 15.55 16.06 -18.18
N GLN A 240 14.84 15.51 -19.15
CA GLN A 240 14.13 16.28 -20.18
C GLN A 240 12.73 16.65 -19.67
N GLU A 241 12.11 17.71 -20.22
CA GLU A 241 10.74 18.12 -19.83
C GLU A 241 9.68 17.01 -19.99
N LYS A 242 9.91 16.02 -20.87
CA LYS A 242 9.06 14.83 -21.03
C LYS A 242 9.06 13.93 -19.78
N ASP A 243 10.20 13.80 -19.10
CA ASP A 243 10.34 13.00 -17.87
C ASP A 243 9.58 13.63 -16.68
N CYS A 244 9.44 14.96 -16.69
CA CYS A 244 8.72 15.73 -15.66
C CYS A 244 7.20 15.83 -15.90
N SER A 245 6.76 15.69 -17.16
CA SER A 245 5.38 15.95 -17.59
C SER A 245 4.52 14.68 -17.76
N GLU A 246 5.13 13.49 -17.88
CA GLU A 246 4.41 12.22 -17.87
C GLU A 246 3.93 11.81 -16.46
N GLY A 247 4.62 12.22 -15.39
CA GLY A 247 4.22 11.93 -14.00
C GLY A 247 3.04 12.77 -13.46
N ASN A 248 2.43 13.63 -14.28
CA ASN A 248 1.25 14.42 -13.94
C ASN A 248 0.01 14.08 -14.78
N LYS A 249 0.17 13.22 -15.80
CA LYS A 249 -0.97 12.69 -16.54
C LYS A 249 -1.19 11.28 -16.04
N ILE A 250 -2.16 11.14 -15.13
CA ILE A 250 -2.90 9.89 -15.02
C ILE A 250 -3.24 9.51 -16.48
N PRO A 251 -2.75 8.39 -17.03
CA PRO A 251 -3.04 8.01 -18.41
C PRO A 251 -4.56 7.98 -18.54
N ASP A 252 -5.12 8.74 -19.50
CA ASP A 252 -6.55 9.04 -19.66
C ASP A 252 -7.45 7.93 -19.09
N ILE A 253 -7.72 8.00 -17.78
CA ILE A 253 -8.82 7.27 -17.18
C ILE A 253 -10.01 7.98 -17.83
N LYS A 254 -10.82 7.24 -18.59
CA LYS A 254 -12.14 7.72 -18.96
C LYS A 254 -12.90 7.94 -17.65
N ILE A 255 -12.76 9.14 -17.08
CA ILE A 255 -13.65 9.62 -16.04
C ILE A 255 -15.03 9.58 -16.70
N PRO A 256 -15.98 8.80 -16.16
CA PRO A 256 -17.31 8.73 -16.74
C PRO A 256 -17.86 10.16 -16.81
N LYS A 257 -18.34 10.55 -18.00
CA LYS A 257 -18.89 11.88 -18.26
C LYS A 257 -20.14 12.15 -17.43
N TYR A 258 -20.85 11.08 -17.08
CA TYR A 258 -22.06 11.11 -16.28
C TYR A 258 -22.21 9.77 -15.53
N SER A 259 -22.92 9.82 -14.41
CA SER A 259 -23.29 8.64 -13.63
C SER A 259 -24.81 8.51 -13.66
N TRP A 260 -25.34 7.29 -13.58
CA TRP A 260 -26.78 7.07 -13.61
C TRP A 260 -27.18 5.88 -12.74
N SER A 261 -28.39 5.87 -12.21
CA SER A 261 -28.96 4.77 -11.43
C SER A 261 -30.39 4.51 -11.90
N GLN A 262 -30.98 3.40 -11.47
CA GLN A 262 -32.34 3.03 -11.87
C GLN A 262 -33.03 2.18 -10.81
N ASP A 263 -34.35 2.18 -10.80
CA ASP A 263 -35.19 1.16 -10.16
C ASP A 263 -36.10 0.49 -11.20
N GLU A 264 -37.16 -0.21 -10.78
CA GLU A 264 -38.12 -0.84 -11.70
C GLU A 264 -38.87 0.19 -12.58
N GLU A 265 -38.97 1.45 -12.17
CA GLU A 265 -39.86 2.46 -12.78
C GLU A 265 -39.13 3.70 -13.32
N SER A 266 -37.98 4.06 -12.74
CA SER A 266 -37.30 5.34 -12.93
C SER A 266 -35.81 5.18 -13.23
N LEU A 267 -35.23 6.25 -13.77
CA LEU A 267 -33.82 6.43 -14.06
C LEU A 267 -33.39 7.79 -13.53
N THR A 268 -32.31 7.84 -12.77
CA THR A 268 -31.71 9.10 -12.29
C THR A 268 -30.32 9.25 -12.88
N VAL A 269 -30.03 10.39 -13.50
CA VAL A 269 -28.76 10.69 -14.18
C VAL A 269 -28.11 11.92 -13.53
N TRP A 270 -26.85 11.82 -13.17
CA TRP A 270 -26.04 12.90 -12.59
C TRP A 270 -24.90 13.28 -13.52
N ILE A 271 -24.74 14.58 -13.74
CA ILE A 271 -23.76 15.13 -14.69
C ILE A 271 -23.05 16.29 -14.04
N LYS A 272 -21.72 16.24 -13.98
CA LYS A 272 -20.91 17.33 -13.46
C LYS A 272 -20.76 18.43 -14.51
N ILE A 273 -21.17 19.64 -14.18
CA ILE A 273 -21.07 20.80 -15.07
C ILE A 273 -19.61 21.28 -15.08
N PRO A 274 -18.97 21.43 -16.26
CA PRO A 274 -17.63 21.96 -16.35
C PRO A 274 -17.53 23.37 -15.76
N GLN A 275 -16.45 23.66 -15.03
CA GLN A 275 -16.27 24.94 -14.31
C GLN A 275 -16.38 26.19 -15.20
N LYS A 276 -16.06 26.06 -16.50
CA LYS A 276 -16.23 27.11 -17.51
C LYS A 276 -17.68 27.55 -17.75
N HIS A 277 -18.66 26.70 -17.42
CA HIS A 277 -20.10 26.95 -17.62
C HIS A 277 -20.87 27.08 -16.30
N LYS A 278 -20.17 27.42 -15.21
CA LYS A 278 -20.77 27.57 -13.88
C LYS A 278 -21.75 28.76 -13.87
N GLY A 279 -23.04 28.46 -13.74
CA GLY A 279 -24.13 29.45 -13.78
C GLY A 279 -24.89 29.52 -15.12
N SER A 280 -24.44 28.80 -16.15
CA SER A 280 -25.15 28.69 -17.43
C SER A 280 -26.32 27.71 -17.33
N LYS A 281 -27.44 28.02 -17.99
CA LYS A 281 -28.63 27.16 -17.96
C LYS A 281 -28.47 25.98 -18.94
N PRO A 282 -28.64 24.72 -18.49
CA PRO A 282 -28.61 23.58 -19.38
C PRO A 282 -29.86 23.51 -20.26
N ASN A 283 -29.68 23.14 -21.53
CA ASN A 283 -30.77 22.82 -22.46
C ASN A 283 -30.96 21.30 -22.46
N VAL A 284 -31.95 20.84 -21.68
CA VAL A 284 -32.31 19.43 -21.53
C VAL A 284 -33.48 19.12 -22.46
N LYS A 285 -33.29 18.20 -23.40
CA LYS A 285 -34.32 17.68 -24.30
C LYS A 285 -34.42 16.17 -24.13
N VAL A 286 -35.58 15.71 -23.72
CA VAL A 286 -35.91 14.28 -23.59
C VAL A 286 -37.02 13.97 -24.58
N SER A 287 -36.86 12.89 -25.34
CA SER A 287 -37.92 12.28 -26.14
C SER A 287 -38.09 10.82 -25.74
N ALA A 288 -39.12 10.16 -26.27
CA ALA A 288 -39.38 8.76 -25.96
C ALA A 288 -38.21 7.81 -26.26
N THR A 289 -37.27 8.20 -27.14
CA THR A 289 -36.14 7.35 -27.54
C THR A 289 -34.78 8.06 -27.47
N ASN A 290 -34.68 9.30 -27.01
CA ASN A 290 -33.43 10.04 -27.03
C ASN A 290 -33.29 11.01 -25.85
N ILE A 291 -32.07 11.14 -25.33
CA ILE A 291 -31.71 12.15 -24.32
C ILE A 291 -30.65 13.08 -24.93
N SER A 292 -30.86 14.39 -24.85
CA SER A 292 -29.90 15.40 -25.28
C SER A 292 -29.77 16.50 -24.24
N ILE A 293 -28.55 16.73 -23.77
CA ILE A 293 -28.22 17.73 -22.75
C ILE A 293 -27.05 18.54 -23.28
N VAL A 294 -27.31 19.81 -23.55
CA VAL A 294 -26.33 20.74 -24.11
C VAL A 294 -26.25 21.96 -23.21
N ILE A 295 -25.04 22.39 -22.88
CA ILE A 295 -24.79 23.65 -22.18
C ILE A 295 -24.02 24.57 -23.12
N GLU A 296 -24.64 25.67 -23.52
CA GLU A 296 -24.11 26.59 -24.54
C GLU A 296 -23.75 25.82 -25.83
N ASP A 297 -22.46 25.62 -26.10
CA ASP A 297 -21.95 24.91 -27.28
C ASP A 297 -21.38 23.51 -26.96
N GLU A 298 -21.43 23.06 -25.70
CA GLU A 298 -20.90 21.78 -25.26
C GLU A 298 -21.99 20.72 -25.03
N VAL A 299 -21.86 19.59 -25.73
CA VAL A 299 -22.75 18.44 -25.59
C VAL A 299 -22.28 17.56 -24.43
N LEU A 300 -23.07 17.49 -23.36
CA LEU A 300 -22.76 16.67 -22.18
C LEU A 300 -23.27 15.23 -22.37
N ILE A 301 -24.50 15.09 -22.85
CA ILE A 301 -25.12 13.83 -23.21
C ILE A 301 -25.86 14.02 -24.53
N ASN A 302 -25.69 13.09 -25.47
CA ASN A 302 -26.56 13.00 -26.63
C ASN A 302 -26.57 11.56 -27.15
N GLY A 303 -27.73 10.91 -27.12
CA GLY A 303 -27.86 9.60 -27.72
C GLY A 303 -29.20 8.93 -27.51
N GLU A 304 -29.36 7.82 -28.24
CA GLU A 304 -30.56 7.00 -28.24
C GLU A 304 -30.56 6.07 -27.02
N VAL A 305 -31.69 6.04 -26.31
CA VAL A 305 -31.87 5.14 -25.17
C VAL A 305 -32.27 3.73 -25.63
N PRO A 306 -31.91 2.66 -24.89
CA PRO A 306 -32.22 1.28 -25.27
C PRO A 306 -33.72 0.96 -25.26
N PHE A 307 -34.48 1.55 -24.34
CA PHE A 307 -35.92 1.35 -24.17
C PHE A 307 -36.65 2.68 -24.04
N ARG A 308 -37.99 2.68 -24.11
CA ARG A 308 -38.75 3.93 -24.21
C ARG A 308 -38.89 4.65 -22.87
N LEU A 309 -38.87 5.97 -22.93
CA LEU A 309 -39.08 6.86 -21.79
C LEU A 309 -40.45 7.53 -21.87
N ASP A 310 -41.06 7.75 -20.71
CA ASP A 310 -42.15 8.70 -20.56
C ASP A 310 -41.58 10.12 -20.44
N HIS A 311 -41.28 10.71 -21.60
CA HIS A 311 -40.64 12.01 -21.71
C HIS A 311 -41.45 13.19 -21.13
N GLU A 312 -42.76 13.04 -20.91
CA GLU A 312 -43.59 14.10 -20.31
C GLU A 312 -43.38 14.22 -18.80
N LEU A 313 -42.89 13.15 -18.16
CA LEU A 313 -42.60 13.07 -16.72
C LEU A 313 -41.13 13.35 -16.38
N ALA A 314 -40.30 13.65 -17.39
CA ALA A 314 -38.89 13.94 -17.18
C ALA A 314 -38.71 15.28 -16.45
N THR A 315 -38.00 15.26 -15.31
CA THR A 315 -37.68 16.47 -14.55
C THR A 315 -36.17 16.62 -14.36
N TRP A 316 -35.69 17.84 -14.19
CA TRP A 316 -34.28 18.06 -13.93
C TRP A 316 -34.07 19.21 -12.95
N THR A 317 -33.03 19.08 -12.14
CA THR A 317 -32.60 20.06 -11.15
C THR A 317 -31.09 20.25 -11.24
N CYS A 318 -30.62 21.46 -10.95
CA CYS A 318 -29.20 21.78 -10.96
C CYS A 318 -28.81 22.23 -9.55
N GLU A 319 -28.03 21.42 -8.85
CA GLU A 319 -27.55 21.71 -7.51
C GLU A 319 -26.03 21.86 -7.52
N ASN A 320 -25.56 23.02 -7.06
CA ASN A 320 -24.14 23.41 -7.08
C ASN A 320 -23.53 23.33 -8.49
N ASP A 321 -22.75 22.28 -8.75
CA ASP A 321 -22.06 21.99 -10.02
C ASP A 321 -22.53 20.66 -10.64
N THR A 322 -23.69 20.13 -10.22
CA THR A 322 -24.23 18.84 -10.69
C THR A 322 -25.66 19.00 -11.22
N LEU A 323 -25.88 18.60 -12.47
CA LEU A 323 -27.21 18.45 -13.05
C LEU A 323 -27.74 17.05 -12.72
N LYS A 324 -28.89 17.00 -12.06
CA LYS A 324 -29.66 15.78 -11.79
C LYS A 324 -30.85 15.74 -12.75
N LEU A 325 -30.96 14.69 -13.54
CA LEU A 325 -32.06 14.43 -14.47
C LEU A 325 -32.79 13.16 -14.01
N GLU A 326 -34.09 13.28 -13.77
CA GLU A 326 -34.98 12.19 -13.39
C GLU A 326 -35.87 11.85 -14.59
N LEU A 327 -35.92 10.57 -14.94
CA LEU A 327 -36.60 10.03 -16.10
C LEU A 327 -37.49 8.87 -15.67
N MET A 328 -38.64 8.70 -16.32
CA MET A 328 -39.56 7.59 -16.07
C MET A 328 -39.53 6.61 -17.25
N LYS A 329 -39.48 5.31 -16.95
CA LYS A 329 -39.55 4.24 -17.96
C LYS A 329 -40.99 4.12 -18.44
N GLN A 330 -41.18 3.94 -19.74
CA GLN A 330 -42.51 3.67 -20.30
C GLN A 330 -42.97 2.24 -19.95
N GLU A 331 -42.06 1.27 -19.99
CA GLU A 331 -42.28 -0.09 -19.55
C GLU A 331 -41.63 -0.33 -18.18
N THR A 332 -42.44 -0.55 -17.14
CA THR A 332 -41.97 -0.83 -15.78
C THR A 332 -41.45 -2.26 -15.62
N GLY A 333 -40.55 -2.48 -14.68
CA GLY A 333 -39.94 -3.77 -14.36
C GLY A 333 -38.73 -4.16 -15.22
N GLN A 334 -38.38 -3.37 -16.25
CA GLN A 334 -37.23 -3.64 -17.10
C GLN A 334 -35.96 -2.93 -16.59
N MET A 335 -34.91 -3.70 -16.31
CA MET A 335 -33.59 -3.18 -15.91
C MET A 335 -32.71 -2.95 -17.14
N TRP A 336 -32.15 -1.74 -17.25
CA TRP A 336 -31.30 -1.30 -18.36
C TRP A 336 -29.84 -1.66 -18.08
N ASN A 337 -29.11 -2.15 -19.08
CA ASN A 337 -27.68 -2.44 -18.94
C ASN A 337 -26.79 -1.24 -19.33
N GLU A 338 -27.35 -0.28 -20.05
CA GLU A 338 -26.71 0.95 -20.51
C GLU A 338 -27.76 2.07 -20.54
N LEU A 339 -27.36 3.33 -20.33
CA LEU A 339 -28.28 4.46 -20.48
C LEU A 339 -28.47 4.84 -21.95
N ILE A 340 -27.40 4.81 -22.73
CA ILE A 340 -27.35 5.19 -24.14
C ILE A 340 -26.73 4.04 -24.92
N LYS A 341 -27.35 3.66 -26.05
CA LYS A 341 -26.89 2.55 -26.88
C LYS A 341 -25.44 2.76 -27.33
N ASN A 342 -24.56 1.81 -26.99
CA ASN A 342 -23.13 1.80 -27.33
C ASN A 342 -22.29 2.92 -26.69
N ASP A 343 -22.77 3.54 -25.61
CA ASP A 343 -21.98 4.52 -24.87
C ASP A 343 -21.14 3.86 -23.77
N THR A 344 -19.85 4.18 -23.74
CA THR A 344 -18.88 3.69 -22.74
C THR A 344 -18.46 4.78 -21.77
N ASN A 345 -19.11 5.94 -21.82
CA ASN A 345 -18.76 7.11 -21.01
C ASN A 345 -19.68 7.32 -19.79
N GLY A 346 -20.66 6.44 -19.57
CA GLY A 346 -21.57 6.49 -18.42
C GLY A 346 -21.30 5.38 -17.41
N GLU A 347 -21.39 5.67 -16.11
CA GLU A 347 -21.25 4.68 -15.03
C GLU A 347 -22.60 4.42 -14.34
N CYS A 348 -23.01 3.15 -14.19
CA CYS A 348 -24.22 2.78 -13.48
C CYS A 348 -23.97 2.63 -11.98
N LEU A 349 -24.60 3.47 -11.17
CA LEU A 349 -24.58 3.44 -9.71
C LEU A 349 -25.69 2.53 -9.17
N PRO A 350 -25.45 1.78 -8.08
CA PRO A 350 -26.49 1.01 -7.41
C PRO A 350 -27.56 1.93 -6.81
N ASN A 351 -28.84 1.52 -6.90
CA ASN A 351 -29.98 2.23 -6.33
C ASN A 351 -30.38 1.58 -4.99
N ASP A 352 -30.28 2.35 -3.90
CA ASP A 352 -30.57 1.91 -2.53
C ASP A 352 -32.02 1.45 -2.32
N ALA A 353 -33.00 2.05 -3.03
CA ALA A 353 -34.41 1.69 -2.94
C ALA A 353 -34.69 0.32 -3.60
N LEU A 354 -34.12 0.11 -4.79
CA LEU A 354 -34.21 -1.17 -5.50
C LEU A 354 -33.43 -2.27 -4.74
N ALA A 355 -32.27 -1.94 -4.19
CA ALA A 355 -31.51 -2.85 -3.35
C ALA A 355 -32.33 -3.27 -2.11
N SER A 356 -33.02 -2.34 -1.46
CA SER A 356 -33.93 -2.62 -0.33
C SER A 356 -35.14 -3.47 -0.72
N GLU A 357 -35.72 -3.25 -1.90
CA GLU A 357 -36.86 -4.04 -2.39
C GLU A 357 -36.44 -5.48 -2.74
N ILE A 358 -35.33 -5.64 -3.46
CA ILE A 358 -34.73 -6.95 -3.76
C ILE A 358 -34.39 -7.67 -2.44
N HIS A 359 -33.83 -6.95 -1.47
CA HIS A 359 -33.54 -7.51 -0.15
C HIS A 359 -34.81 -7.94 0.58
N SER A 360 -35.90 -7.16 0.51
CA SER A 360 -37.20 -7.51 1.09
C SER A 360 -37.83 -8.73 0.42
N ARG A 361 -37.74 -8.83 -0.91
CA ARG A 361 -38.23 -10.00 -1.68
C ARG A 361 -37.38 -11.25 -1.43
N LEU A 362 -36.09 -11.10 -1.15
CA LEU A 362 -35.16 -12.20 -0.85
C LEU A 362 -35.00 -12.47 0.66
N ALA A 363 -35.62 -11.67 1.53
CA ALA A 363 -35.46 -11.74 2.99
C ALA A 363 -35.82 -13.12 3.56
N TYR A 364 -36.75 -13.84 2.92
CA TYR A 364 -37.14 -15.18 3.34
C TYR A 364 -36.00 -16.22 3.18
N LEU A 365 -35.02 -15.97 2.29
CA LEU A 365 -33.85 -16.82 2.11
C LEU A 365 -32.79 -16.62 3.21
N CYS A 366 -32.92 -15.56 4.02
CA CYS A 366 -31.97 -15.18 5.07
C CYS A 366 -32.47 -15.48 6.48
N SER A 367 -33.50 -16.31 6.64
CA SER A 367 -34.14 -16.53 7.95
C SER A 367 -33.52 -17.69 8.75
N GLU A 368 -32.60 -17.35 9.65
CA GLU A 368 -32.62 -17.92 11.01
C GLU A 368 -33.03 -16.82 12.00
N GLN A 369 -34.06 -17.12 12.79
CA GLN A 369 -34.74 -16.20 13.70
C GLN A 369 -33.99 -16.01 15.02
N GLN A 370 -33.85 -14.75 15.45
CA GLN A 370 -33.96 -14.20 16.83
C GLN A 370 -33.50 -12.73 16.76
N GLY A 371 -34.12 -11.69 17.33
CA GLY A 371 -35.32 -11.49 18.14
C GLY A 371 -35.32 -10.01 18.58
N ASN A 372 -36.41 -9.30 18.28
CA ASN A 372 -36.96 -8.04 18.81
C ASN A 372 -36.08 -6.81 19.13
N ASP A 373 -36.48 -5.72 18.45
CA ASP A 373 -36.55 -4.30 18.85
C ASP A 373 -35.28 -3.56 19.29
N SER A 374 -34.65 -2.91 18.30
CA SER A 374 -34.50 -1.45 18.29
C SER A 374 -34.27 -0.96 16.87
N ASP A 375 -35.02 0.05 16.44
CA ASP A 375 -34.89 0.77 15.17
C ASP A 375 -33.42 0.99 14.76
N GLN A 376 -32.98 0.33 13.69
CA GLN A 376 -31.84 0.77 12.91
C GLN A 376 -32.22 0.79 11.42
N PRO A 377 -31.98 1.92 10.73
CA PRO A 377 -32.34 2.07 9.33
C PRO A 377 -31.49 1.15 8.45
N ALA A 378 -32.14 0.63 7.42
CA ALA A 378 -31.56 -0.24 6.41
C ALA A 378 -30.45 0.46 5.61
N ILE A 379 -29.54 -0.36 5.10
CA ILE A 379 -28.30 -0.06 4.38
C ILE A 379 -28.59 0.73 3.09
N GLY A 380 -28.68 2.06 3.19
CA GLY A 380 -28.05 2.96 2.22
C GLY A 380 -26.64 3.24 2.72
N PHE A 381 -25.69 3.58 1.83
CA PHE A 381 -24.28 3.88 2.17
C PHE A 381 -24.16 4.52 3.54
N ASN A 382 -23.87 3.70 4.56
CA ASN A 382 -23.97 4.20 5.90
C ASN A 382 -22.70 5.01 6.11
N VAL A 383 -22.82 6.31 6.35
CA VAL A 383 -21.70 7.11 6.85
C VAL A 383 -21.20 6.53 8.18
N GLU A 384 -22.02 5.70 8.86
CA GLU A 384 -21.65 4.89 10.02
C GLU A 384 -20.95 3.56 9.66
N GLN A 385 -20.95 3.11 8.39
CA GLN A 385 -20.12 2.01 7.87
C GLN A 385 -18.80 2.48 7.27
N LEU A 386 -18.69 3.77 6.95
CA LEU A 386 -17.39 4.42 6.76
C LEU A 386 -16.75 4.56 8.13
N GLU A 387 -15.80 3.68 8.43
CA GLU A 387 -14.98 3.86 9.63
C GLU A 387 -14.08 5.09 9.42
N GLU A 388 -13.66 5.77 10.49
CA GLU A 388 -12.77 6.96 10.38
C GLU A 388 -11.54 6.67 9.49
N CYS A 389 -11.07 5.42 9.47
CA CYS A 389 -9.98 4.93 8.64
C CYS A 389 -10.27 4.79 7.12
N ASP A 390 -11.52 4.94 6.68
CA ASP A 390 -11.93 4.97 5.27
C ASP A 390 -11.97 6.40 4.72
N LEU A 391 -12.03 7.39 5.61
CA LEU A 391 -11.95 8.83 5.30
C LEU A 391 -10.51 9.36 5.39
N GLU A 392 -9.62 8.61 6.05
CA GLU A 392 -8.21 8.93 6.23
C GLU A 392 -7.32 8.31 5.15
N GLY A 393 -6.95 9.12 4.14
CA GLY A 393 -5.84 8.77 3.27
C GLY A 393 -5.96 9.31 1.85
N GLY A 394 -4.82 9.66 1.27
CA GLY A 394 -4.73 9.82 -0.19
C GLY A 394 -4.52 8.47 -0.86
N GLU A 395 -4.90 8.37 -2.12
CA GLU A 395 -4.75 7.15 -2.93
C GLU A 395 -3.27 6.73 -3.02
N ASN A 396 -3.00 5.47 -2.68
CA ASN A 396 -1.68 4.88 -2.86
C ASN A 396 -1.56 4.36 -4.29
N MET A 397 -0.37 4.49 -4.88
CA MET A 397 -0.07 4.05 -6.22
C MET A 397 1.12 3.13 -6.19
N LEU A 398 0.95 1.93 -6.75
CA LEU A 398 2.06 1.01 -7.00
C LEU A 398 2.54 1.20 -8.44
N GLN A 399 3.78 1.64 -8.58
CA GLN A 399 4.43 1.91 -9.86
C GLN A 399 5.57 0.93 -10.07
N ARG A 400 5.56 0.22 -11.20
CA ARG A 400 6.75 -0.48 -11.71
C ARG A 400 7.47 0.45 -12.69
N ILE A 401 8.55 1.08 -12.24
CA ILE A 401 9.28 2.10 -13.00
C ILE A 401 10.52 1.47 -13.62
N ASN A 402 10.71 1.66 -14.93
CA ASN A 402 11.94 1.26 -15.61
C ASN A 402 13.01 2.35 -15.41
N LEU A 403 14.15 1.97 -14.85
CA LEU A 403 15.24 2.87 -14.46
C LEU A 403 16.04 3.39 -15.65
N THR A 404 16.06 2.66 -16.77
CA THR A 404 16.80 3.04 -17.98
C THR A 404 16.05 4.11 -18.78
N ASN A 405 14.76 3.92 -19.00
CA ASN A 405 13.94 4.86 -19.77
C ASN A 405 13.18 5.87 -18.90
N ARG A 406 13.18 5.70 -17.57
CA ARG A 406 12.54 6.57 -16.56
C ARG A 406 11.03 6.68 -16.73
N THR A 407 10.40 5.65 -17.27
CA THR A 407 8.94 5.58 -17.47
C THR A 407 8.29 4.54 -16.57
N THR A 408 7.05 4.80 -16.18
CA THR A 408 6.20 3.84 -15.46
C THR A 408 5.71 2.79 -16.44
N ALA A 409 6.20 1.55 -16.30
CA ALA A 409 5.79 0.43 -17.13
C ALA A 409 4.42 -0.10 -16.70
N HIS A 410 4.18 -0.24 -15.39
CA HIS A 410 2.91 -0.71 -14.82
C HIS A 410 2.46 0.23 -13.71
N LEU A 411 1.15 0.46 -13.62
CA LEU A 411 0.54 1.28 -12.59
C LEU A 411 -0.70 0.59 -12.03
N THR A 412 -0.73 0.44 -10.70
CA THR A 412 -1.92 0.04 -9.94
C THR A 412 -2.30 1.19 -9.02
N ILE A 413 -3.56 1.62 -9.11
CA ILE A 413 -4.13 2.65 -8.23
C ILE A 413 -4.90 1.93 -7.12
N LEU A 414 -4.48 2.16 -5.89
CA LEU A 414 -5.09 1.62 -4.68
C LEU A 414 -5.98 2.71 -4.10
N THR A 415 -7.28 2.58 -4.38
CA THR A 415 -8.32 3.46 -3.84
C THR A 415 -8.51 3.21 -2.33
N SER A 416 -9.34 4.02 -1.67
CA SER A 416 -9.67 3.87 -0.23
C SER A 416 -10.08 2.44 0.15
N HIS A 417 -10.79 1.74 -0.73
CA HIS A 417 -11.23 0.35 -0.53
C HIS A 417 -10.09 -0.68 -0.63
N ASN A 418 -8.99 -0.33 -1.29
CA ASN A 418 -7.83 -1.19 -1.54
C ASN A 418 -6.58 -0.76 -0.76
N ARG A 419 -6.75 -0.26 0.47
CA ARG A 419 -5.61 0.17 1.30
C ARG A 419 -4.64 -0.96 1.57
N ILE A 420 -3.36 -0.63 1.72
CA ILE A 420 -2.33 -1.61 2.09
C ILE A 420 -2.44 -1.92 3.58
N LEU A 421 -2.50 -3.21 3.90
CA LEU A 421 -2.54 -3.73 5.26
C LEU A 421 -1.13 -4.05 5.76
N PHE A 422 -0.30 -4.67 4.91
CA PHE A 422 1.11 -4.92 5.19
C PHE A 422 1.87 -5.22 3.89
N THR A 423 3.19 -5.17 3.97
CA THR A 423 4.08 -5.68 2.91
C THR A 423 5.22 -6.47 3.54
N HIS A 424 5.78 -7.43 2.80
CA HIS A 424 6.99 -8.12 3.21
C HIS A 424 7.88 -8.41 2.01
N LYS A 425 9.19 -8.39 2.26
CA LYS A 425 10.20 -8.57 1.21
C LYS A 425 10.60 -10.04 1.10
N LEU A 426 10.51 -10.59 -0.09
CA LEU A 426 11.12 -11.87 -0.44
C LEU A 426 12.43 -11.64 -1.19
N LYS A 427 13.21 -12.71 -1.37
CA LYS A 427 14.44 -12.69 -2.16
C LYS A 427 14.22 -12.08 -3.57
N THR A 428 13.11 -12.44 -4.22
CA THR A 428 12.86 -12.16 -5.64
C THR A 428 11.79 -11.11 -5.91
N CYS A 429 10.92 -10.81 -4.95
CA CYS A 429 9.81 -9.85 -5.10
C CYS A 429 9.42 -9.22 -3.76
N GLN A 430 8.58 -8.17 -3.80
CA GLN A 430 7.87 -7.66 -2.63
C GLN A 430 6.43 -8.16 -2.68
N VAL A 431 5.97 -8.78 -1.61
CA VAL A 431 4.57 -9.18 -1.44
C VAL A 431 3.82 -8.05 -0.75
N LEU A 432 2.60 -7.78 -1.20
CA LEU A 432 1.71 -6.80 -0.57
C LEU A 432 0.38 -7.42 -0.23
N CYS A 433 -0.16 -7.08 0.93
CA CYS A 433 -1.54 -7.38 1.28
C CYS A 433 -2.35 -6.09 1.18
N ALA A 434 -3.36 -6.11 0.31
CA ALA A 434 -4.31 -5.03 0.15
C ALA A 434 -5.66 -5.46 0.70
N ARG A 435 -6.35 -4.54 1.38
CA ARG A 435 -7.76 -4.71 1.72
C ARG A 435 -8.54 -4.91 0.41
N TYR A 436 -9.55 -5.74 0.45
CA TYR A 436 -10.56 -5.83 -0.60
C TYR A 436 -11.88 -6.13 0.08
N ASN A 437 -12.80 -5.17 0.08
CA ASN A 437 -13.99 -5.18 0.93
C ASN A 437 -13.61 -5.35 2.42
N HIS A 438 -13.93 -6.50 3.00
CA HIS A 438 -13.60 -6.85 4.39
C HIS A 438 -12.42 -7.81 4.52
N ASP A 439 -11.85 -8.27 3.41
CA ASP A 439 -10.77 -9.26 3.41
C ASP A 439 -9.40 -8.60 3.20
N GLY A 440 -8.35 -9.29 3.64
CA GLY A 440 -6.97 -8.99 3.24
C GLY A 440 -6.53 -9.89 2.09
N CYS A 441 -6.39 -9.35 0.88
CA CYS A 441 -5.92 -10.09 -0.29
C CYS A 441 -4.41 -9.91 -0.48
N VAL A 442 -3.68 -11.02 -0.59
CA VAL A 442 -2.22 -11.04 -0.75
C VAL A 442 -1.85 -11.18 -2.22
N TRP A 443 -1.05 -10.23 -2.69
CA TRP A 443 -0.61 -10.10 -4.08
C TRP A 443 0.90 -10.28 -4.17
N GLU A 444 1.29 -11.17 -5.08
CA GLU A 444 2.70 -11.47 -5.38
C GLU A 444 2.99 -11.09 -6.83
N PRO A 445 4.02 -10.27 -7.09
CA PRO A 445 4.52 -10.02 -8.44
C PRO A 445 5.14 -11.28 -9.04
N VAL A 446 4.65 -11.71 -10.20
CA VAL A 446 5.15 -12.86 -10.94
C VAL A 446 5.56 -12.42 -12.34
N HIS A 447 6.65 -12.99 -12.84
CA HIS A 447 7.08 -12.85 -14.23
C HIS A 447 6.72 -14.13 -14.99
N ARG A 448 5.86 -14.05 -16.01
CA ARG A 448 5.55 -15.16 -16.92
C ARG A 448 5.81 -14.74 -18.35
N ASP A 449 6.62 -15.49 -19.07
CA ASP A 449 6.84 -15.30 -20.52
C ASP A 449 7.09 -13.82 -20.90
N GLU A 450 7.96 -13.15 -20.11
CA GLU A 450 8.31 -11.71 -20.21
C GLU A 450 7.24 -10.70 -19.73
N GLU A 451 6.03 -11.14 -19.37
CA GLU A 451 5.02 -10.28 -18.75
C GLU A 451 5.14 -10.25 -17.22
N TRP A 452 4.99 -9.05 -16.66
CA TRP A 452 4.86 -8.82 -15.22
C TRP A 452 3.38 -8.74 -14.84
N GLU A 453 2.98 -9.51 -13.84
CA GLU A 453 1.62 -9.52 -13.30
C GLU A 453 1.61 -9.56 -11.77
N LEU A 454 0.59 -8.96 -11.16
CA LEU A 454 0.29 -9.15 -9.74
C LEU A 454 -0.73 -10.28 -9.61
N VAL A 455 -0.35 -11.36 -8.94
CA VAL A 455 -1.19 -12.54 -8.77
C VAL A 455 -1.75 -12.59 -7.36
N HIS A 456 -3.07 -12.72 -7.24
CA HIS A 456 -3.71 -13.07 -5.97
C HIS A 456 -3.29 -14.49 -5.57
N LYS A 457 -2.57 -14.60 -4.45
CA LYS A 457 -1.98 -15.87 -3.96
C LYS A 457 -2.62 -16.37 -2.69
N ASN A 458 -3.04 -15.46 -1.81
CA ASN A 458 -3.51 -15.80 -0.49
C ASN A 458 -4.53 -14.79 0.02
N ILE A 459 -5.33 -15.18 0.99
CA ILE A 459 -6.37 -14.35 1.60
C ILE A 459 -6.37 -14.49 3.12
N PHE A 460 -6.70 -13.39 3.80
CA PHE A 460 -7.08 -13.34 5.20
C PHE A 460 -8.53 -12.83 5.27
N PRO A 461 -9.52 -13.74 5.30
CA PRO A 461 -10.93 -13.37 5.30
C PRO A 461 -11.28 -12.52 6.54
N GLY A 462 -12.12 -11.50 6.39
CA GLY A 462 -12.52 -10.59 7.47
C GLY A 462 -11.40 -9.73 8.06
N PHE A 463 -10.16 -9.86 7.59
CA PHE A 463 -9.01 -9.21 8.20
C PHE A 463 -9.00 -7.68 7.99
N GLY A 464 -9.70 -7.17 6.97
CA GLY A 464 -9.90 -5.73 6.79
C GLY A 464 -10.60 -5.09 8.00
N TYR A 465 -11.66 -5.72 8.53
CA TYR A 465 -12.33 -5.25 9.75
C TYR A 465 -11.47 -5.43 10.99
N VAL A 466 -10.78 -6.56 11.09
CA VAL A 466 -9.86 -6.83 12.21
C VAL A 466 -8.81 -5.73 12.29
N GLU A 467 -8.15 -5.42 11.19
CA GLU A 467 -7.07 -4.44 11.14
C GLU A 467 -7.56 -3.01 11.39
N ALA A 468 -8.78 -2.69 10.96
CA ALA A 468 -9.42 -1.41 11.23
C ALA A 468 -9.79 -1.24 12.72
N SER A 469 -10.27 -2.31 13.38
CA SER A 469 -10.61 -2.31 14.81
C SER A 469 -9.43 -2.11 15.77
N LYS A 470 -8.18 -2.20 15.27
CA LYS A 470 -6.95 -2.10 16.07
C LYS A 470 -6.30 -0.73 15.93
N ALA A 471 -6.92 0.29 16.53
CA ALA A 471 -6.42 1.67 16.50
C ALA A 471 -4.98 1.83 17.07
N ASN A 472 -4.59 1.01 18.05
CA ASN A 472 -3.25 1.05 18.67
C ASN A 472 -2.20 0.19 17.94
N LYS A 473 -2.48 -0.28 16.72
CA LYS A 473 -1.52 -1.06 15.92
C LYS A 473 -0.28 -0.23 15.60
N LYS A 474 0.89 -0.82 15.80
CA LYS A 474 2.17 -0.27 15.35
C LYS A 474 2.69 -1.03 14.12
N PHE A 475 2.62 -2.36 14.16
CA PHE A 475 3.07 -3.22 13.08
C PHE A 475 1.98 -4.20 12.66
N CYS A 476 1.93 -4.49 11.36
CA CYS A 476 1.14 -5.56 10.77
C CYS A 476 2.12 -6.44 9.97
N ILE A 477 2.31 -7.68 10.38
CA ILE A 477 3.35 -8.58 9.88
C ILE A 477 2.77 -9.95 9.53
N SER A 478 3.33 -10.61 8.52
CA SER A 478 2.92 -11.94 8.07
C SER A 478 4.13 -12.65 7.46
N PRO A 479 4.30 -13.96 7.68
CA PRO A 479 5.41 -14.72 7.13
C PRO A 479 5.25 -14.96 5.62
N ALA A 480 6.33 -15.40 4.98
CA ALA A 480 6.36 -15.68 3.54
C ALA A 480 5.34 -16.74 3.11
N ASN A 481 5.10 -17.76 3.94
CA ASN A 481 4.09 -18.79 3.64
C ASN A 481 2.63 -18.31 3.80
N GLY A 482 2.42 -17.16 4.46
CA GLY A 482 1.11 -16.57 4.71
C GLY A 482 0.18 -17.44 5.56
N ASN A 483 0.72 -18.26 6.47
CA ASN A 483 -0.06 -19.12 7.36
C ASN A 483 -0.76 -18.36 8.50
N TYR A 484 -0.31 -17.14 8.81
CA TYR A 484 -0.95 -16.27 9.77
C TYR A 484 -0.68 -14.79 9.43
N VAL A 485 -1.38 -13.89 10.09
CA VAL A 485 -1.07 -12.46 10.12
C VAL A 485 -1.12 -11.99 11.57
N ALA A 486 -0.20 -11.11 11.96
CA ALA A 486 -0.13 -10.59 13.32
C ALA A 486 -0.16 -9.07 13.34
N ILE A 487 -0.97 -8.52 14.25
CA ILE A 487 -1.04 -7.10 14.58
C ILE A 487 -0.35 -6.89 15.91
N ILE A 488 0.68 -6.06 15.93
CA ILE A 488 1.48 -5.77 17.12
C ILE A 488 1.19 -4.34 17.56
N GLU A 489 0.82 -4.15 18.82
CA GLU A 489 0.57 -2.82 19.39
C GLU A 489 1.87 -2.10 19.77
N HIS A 490 1.78 -0.83 20.13
CA HIS A 490 2.95 -0.05 20.57
C HIS A 490 3.64 -0.61 21.83
N LYS A 491 2.89 -1.34 22.67
CA LYS A 491 3.38 -1.91 23.93
C LYS A 491 2.61 -3.18 24.25
N ARG A 492 3.28 -4.15 24.89
CA ARG A 492 2.72 -5.33 25.56
C ARG A 492 2.03 -6.36 24.68
N HIS A 493 1.03 -5.98 23.89
CA HIS A 493 0.16 -6.94 23.21
C HIS A 493 0.49 -7.13 21.74
N GLY A 494 0.29 -8.36 21.27
CA GLY A 494 0.14 -8.69 19.87
C GLY A 494 -1.06 -9.62 19.67
N PHE A 495 -1.61 -9.63 18.47
CA PHE A 495 -2.74 -10.48 18.09
C PHE A 495 -2.35 -11.27 16.86
N LEU A 496 -2.38 -12.59 16.93
CA LEU A 496 -2.11 -13.49 15.81
C LEU A 496 -3.43 -14.05 15.29
N TYR A 497 -3.62 -13.98 13.98
CA TYR A 497 -4.79 -14.47 13.27
C TYR A 497 -4.34 -15.58 12.31
N GLU A 498 -4.77 -16.81 12.56
CA GLU A 498 -4.41 -17.95 11.72
C GLU A 498 -5.15 -17.89 10.39
N LYS A 499 -4.48 -18.27 9.30
CA LYS A 499 -5.15 -18.42 8.02
C LYS A 499 -6.21 -19.53 8.11
N PRO A 500 -7.48 -19.26 7.80
CA PRO A 500 -8.50 -20.30 7.78
C PRO A 500 -8.20 -21.37 6.72
N GLN A 501 -8.61 -22.59 7.00
CA GLN A 501 -8.76 -23.60 5.95
C GLN A 501 -9.80 -23.15 4.91
N GLN A 502 -9.71 -23.68 3.70
CA GLN A 502 -10.64 -23.31 2.63
C GLN A 502 -12.09 -23.58 3.06
N ASN A 503 -12.96 -22.57 2.91
CA ASN A 503 -14.37 -22.60 3.32
C ASN A 503 -14.64 -22.78 4.82
N ALA A 504 -13.63 -22.59 5.69
CA ALA A 504 -13.87 -22.59 7.13
C ALA A 504 -14.75 -21.39 7.54
N LEU A 505 -15.70 -21.61 8.45
CA LEU A 505 -16.52 -20.54 9.03
C LEU A 505 -15.74 -19.72 10.07
N VAL A 506 -14.78 -20.35 10.74
CA VAL A 506 -14.04 -19.77 11.87
C VAL A 506 -12.55 -20.07 11.73
N ALA A 507 -11.71 -19.10 12.08
CA ALA A 507 -10.26 -19.26 12.29
C ALA A 507 -9.88 -18.90 13.72
N LYS A 508 -8.69 -19.32 14.18
CA LYS A 508 -8.23 -18.98 15.52
C LYS A 508 -7.60 -17.59 15.58
N GLN A 509 -7.86 -16.89 16.68
CA GLN A 509 -7.11 -15.73 17.13
C GLN A 509 -6.37 -16.09 18.42
N LYS A 510 -5.09 -15.74 18.50
CA LYS A 510 -4.24 -15.89 19.68
C LYS A 510 -3.74 -14.52 20.15
N ILE A 511 -3.46 -14.39 21.44
CA ILE A 511 -2.94 -13.16 22.05
C ILE A 511 -1.49 -13.42 22.49
N ILE A 512 -0.63 -12.49 22.12
CA ILE A 512 0.73 -12.35 22.65
C ILE A 512 0.65 -11.29 23.76
N ASP A 513 1.10 -11.63 24.97
CA ASP A 513 1.23 -10.69 26.08
C ASP A 513 2.67 -10.76 26.61
N LEU A 514 3.44 -9.69 26.38
CA LEU A 514 4.81 -9.54 26.89
C LEU A 514 4.86 -9.15 28.37
N GLY A 515 3.70 -8.98 29.03
CA GLY A 515 3.60 -8.56 30.42
C GLY A 515 3.57 -7.05 30.61
N ILE A 516 3.14 -6.64 31.80
CA ILE A 516 2.89 -5.24 32.17
C ILE A 516 4.18 -4.40 32.16
N ASP A 517 5.30 -5.03 32.51
CA ASP A 517 6.61 -4.39 32.63
C ASP A 517 7.36 -4.30 31.29
N SER A 518 6.78 -4.82 30.20
CA SER A 518 7.38 -4.74 28.87
C SER A 518 7.60 -3.27 28.45
N THR A 519 8.74 -2.97 27.83
CA THR A 519 9.00 -1.64 27.27
C THR A 519 8.32 -1.48 25.91
N LEU A 520 8.52 -0.34 25.24
CA LEU A 520 7.95 -0.08 23.91
C LEU A 520 8.44 -1.11 22.90
N ILE A 521 7.55 -1.60 22.04
CA ILE A 521 7.91 -2.49 20.94
C ILE A 521 8.50 -1.63 19.82
N MET A 522 9.79 -1.81 19.55
CA MET A 522 10.59 -1.04 18.60
C MET A 522 10.67 -1.70 17.23
N GLY A 523 10.50 -3.01 17.15
CA GLY A 523 10.47 -3.72 15.89
C GLY A 523 9.78 -5.07 15.98
N ALA A 524 9.33 -5.57 14.84
CA ALA A 524 8.62 -6.85 14.75
C ALA A 524 8.88 -7.51 13.39
N ILE A 525 9.08 -8.83 13.40
CA ILE A 525 9.23 -9.68 12.22
C ILE A 525 8.37 -10.94 12.38
N ALA A 526 7.80 -11.42 11.29
CA ALA A 526 7.09 -12.69 11.21
C ALA A 526 7.83 -13.64 10.26
N THR A 527 8.16 -14.82 10.76
CA THR A 527 8.74 -15.93 9.98
C THR A 527 7.78 -17.11 10.03
N ASP A 528 8.02 -18.12 9.20
CA ASP A 528 7.14 -19.29 9.12
C ASP A 528 6.92 -19.99 10.47
N ASN A 529 7.93 -19.95 11.37
CA ASN A 529 7.93 -20.66 12.64
C ASN A 529 7.95 -19.75 13.88
N TYR A 530 8.36 -18.48 13.71
CA TYR A 530 8.58 -17.56 14.81
C TYR A 530 8.05 -16.15 14.54
N ILE A 531 7.53 -15.50 15.58
CA ILE A 531 7.46 -14.04 15.65
C ILE A 531 8.63 -13.55 16.49
N ILE A 532 9.35 -12.54 15.99
CA ILE A 532 10.44 -11.91 16.71
C ILE A 532 10.03 -10.48 17.04
N LEU A 533 9.98 -10.16 18.34
CA LEU A 533 9.65 -8.83 18.84
C LEU A 533 10.86 -8.19 19.50
N LEU A 534 11.20 -6.99 19.06
CA LEU A 534 12.27 -6.19 19.62
C LEU A 534 11.66 -5.09 20.48
N THR A 535 11.92 -5.09 21.78
CA THR A 535 11.60 -3.96 22.66
C THR A 535 12.82 -3.06 22.85
N GLN A 536 12.69 -2.01 23.65
CA GLN A 536 13.79 -1.08 23.89
C GLN A 536 15.01 -1.76 24.53
N ASP A 537 14.80 -2.81 25.31
CA ASP A 537 15.77 -3.44 26.21
C ASP A 537 15.83 -4.97 26.08
N LYS A 538 14.92 -5.60 25.32
CA LYS A 538 14.83 -7.06 25.17
C LYS A 538 14.51 -7.48 23.75
N LEU A 539 14.88 -8.70 23.41
CA LEU A 539 14.46 -9.39 22.19
C LEU A 539 13.70 -10.67 22.59
N TYR A 540 12.50 -10.84 22.04
CA TYR A 540 11.64 -11.99 22.27
C TYR A 540 11.50 -12.81 20.99
N LYS A 541 11.70 -14.12 21.10
CA LYS A 541 11.42 -15.10 20.04
C LYS A 541 10.25 -15.98 20.45
N LEU A 542 9.13 -15.82 19.77
CA LEU A 542 7.87 -16.50 20.06
C LEU A 542 7.62 -17.59 19.02
N ASN A 543 7.36 -18.83 19.45
CA ASN A 543 7.09 -19.93 18.53
C ASN A 543 5.60 -19.96 18.14
N VAL A 544 5.34 -19.94 16.83
CA VAL A 544 4.00 -19.91 16.24
C VAL A 544 3.69 -21.16 15.39
N SER A 545 4.60 -22.14 15.39
CA SER A 545 4.49 -23.39 14.65
C SER A 545 3.49 -24.37 15.27
#